data_AF-W2Q6B7-F1
#
_entry.id   AF-W2Q6B7-F1
#
_cell.length_a   1.000
_cell.length_b   1.000
_cell.length_c   1.000
_cell.angle_alpha   90.00
_cell.angle_beta   90.00
_cell.angle_gamma   90.00
#
_symmetry.space_group_name_H-M   'P 1'
#
loop_
_entity.id
_entity.type
_entity.pdbx_description
1 polymer ?
#
loop_
_entity_poly.entity_id
_entity_poly.type
_entity_poly.pdbx_seq_one_letter_code
_entity_poly.pdbx_strand_id
1 'polypeptide(L)'
;MGTKLDINHELKTVGWSNVVSGLLGGYTGSYIFGQTIFTCRSKTNSRVVGVCVILAEIAIVVVPVSVMSYVPRFFLAATLFFVALDLMLEWLVLAYRKMCIREWAVVWLSFLAINLVSLDLGMLIGIGVAALNFMLSYIRVPIVDDDTDTSAELELLEGTVQTGKHAGVAHFEFCGYLFFGSAVQILETVQKGVYVRKSNGTKQSSSTVNYLDLQLSHESSFLPNRDVPVQCLDGTPAPDDASPTQYVVMDFTRVAGMDATAARGAFLILKKYCNNHAIPVVFVNVRPDIRALLLKNSIANTTDFFPTAESAIASYVS
;
A
#
# COMPACT_ATOMS: atom_id res chain seq x y z
N MET A 1 11.12 -4.18 11.08
CA MET A 1 9.97 -3.88 10.20
C MET A 1 10.21 -2.52 9.59
N GLY A 2 10.31 -2.40 8.27
CA GLY A 2 10.66 -1.14 7.60
C GLY A 2 11.51 -1.29 6.34
N THR A 3 11.97 -2.50 6.01
CA THR A 3 12.63 -2.79 4.73
C THR A 3 11.58 -2.96 3.62
N LYS A 4 11.90 -2.47 2.42
CA LYS A 4 11.06 -2.64 1.22
C LYS A 4 10.81 -4.13 0.99
N LEU A 5 9.54 -4.52 0.88
CA LEU A 5 9.14 -5.90 0.60
C LEU A 5 9.44 -6.20 -0.87
N ASP A 6 10.28 -7.21 -1.14
CA ASP A 6 10.50 -7.71 -2.49
C ASP A 6 9.52 -8.86 -2.78
N ILE A 7 8.43 -8.52 -3.47
CA ILE A 7 7.37 -9.47 -3.82
C ILE A 7 7.91 -10.62 -4.70
N ASN A 8 8.87 -10.34 -5.59
CA ASN A 8 9.41 -11.35 -6.49
C ASN A 8 10.28 -12.34 -5.72
N HIS A 9 11.06 -11.86 -4.75
CA HIS A 9 11.83 -12.72 -3.86
C HIS A 9 10.93 -13.64 -3.02
N GLU A 10 9.87 -13.09 -2.42
CA GLU A 10 8.91 -13.88 -1.63
C GLU A 10 8.19 -14.93 -2.50
N LEU A 11 7.75 -14.55 -3.70
CA LEU A 11 7.07 -15.46 -4.62
C LEU A 11 7.99 -16.63 -5.04
N LYS A 12 9.26 -16.35 -5.36
CA LYS A 12 10.26 -17.38 -5.66
C LYS A 12 10.50 -18.31 -4.48
N THR A 13 10.53 -17.76 -3.26
CA THR A 13 10.75 -18.53 -2.03
C THR A 13 9.59 -19.50 -1.78
N VAL A 14 8.35 -19.05 -1.91
CA VAL A 14 7.16 -19.91 -1.80
C VAL A 14 7.13 -20.96 -2.90
N GLY A 15 7.46 -20.59 -4.14
CA GLY A 15 7.54 -21.51 -5.26
C GLY A 15 8.52 -22.65 -5.01
N TRP A 16 9.75 -22.32 -4.59
CA TRP A 16 10.76 -23.32 -4.23
C TRP A 16 10.31 -24.20 -3.06
N SER A 17 9.67 -23.63 -2.03
CA SER A 17 9.13 -24.40 -0.91
C SER A 17 8.11 -25.45 -1.37
N ASN A 18 7.24 -25.10 -2.32
CA ASN A 18 6.23 -26.03 -2.84
C ASN A 18 6.83 -27.11 -3.75
N VAL A 19 7.88 -26.78 -4.53
CA VAL A 19 8.63 -27.78 -5.31
C VAL A 19 9.29 -28.81 -4.39
N VAL A 20 9.99 -28.34 -3.35
CA VAL A 20 10.61 -29.24 -2.37
C VAL A 20 9.57 -30.08 -1.64
N SER A 21 8.43 -29.49 -1.25
CA SER A 21 7.32 -30.22 -0.65
C SER A 21 6.81 -31.34 -1.58
N GLY A 22 6.54 -31.02 -2.85
CA GLY A 22 6.07 -32.01 -3.83
C GLY A 22 7.07 -33.14 -4.08
N LEU A 23 8.38 -32.86 -4.13
CA LEU A 23 9.43 -33.88 -4.28
C LEU A 23 9.51 -34.83 -3.08
N LEU A 24 9.17 -34.34 -1.88
CA LEU A 24 9.10 -35.13 -0.65
C LEU A 24 7.73 -35.80 -0.46
N GLY A 25 6.81 -35.71 -1.44
CA GLY A 25 5.45 -36.27 -1.36
C GLY A 25 4.48 -35.46 -0.50
N GLY A 26 4.82 -34.21 -0.17
CA GLY A 26 4.00 -33.28 0.59
C GLY A 26 2.95 -32.54 -0.25
N TYR A 27 2.05 -31.85 0.44
CA TYR A 27 1.02 -30.99 -0.16
C TYR A 27 1.55 -29.57 -0.43
N THR A 28 0.80 -28.79 -1.20
CA THR A 28 1.10 -27.38 -1.42
C THR A 28 0.82 -26.57 -0.16
N GLY A 29 1.76 -25.68 0.18
CA GLY A 29 1.68 -24.78 1.33
C GLY A 29 1.54 -23.32 0.92
N SER A 30 0.99 -22.53 1.83
CA SER A 30 0.92 -21.08 1.75
C SER A 30 1.16 -20.47 3.14
N TYR A 31 1.21 -19.14 3.21
CA TYR A 31 1.39 -18.46 4.49
C TYR A 31 0.16 -18.62 5.38
N ILE A 32 0.37 -19.04 6.62
CA ILE A 32 -0.69 -19.17 7.62
C ILE A 32 -0.85 -17.82 8.32
N PHE A 33 -1.85 -17.04 7.89
CA PHE A 33 -2.09 -15.68 8.37
C PHE A 33 -2.14 -15.57 9.91
N GLY A 34 -2.85 -16.49 10.57
CA GLY A 34 -2.95 -16.50 12.03
C GLY A 34 -1.61 -16.65 12.73
N GLN A 35 -0.75 -17.55 12.26
CA GLN A 35 0.59 -17.77 12.83
C GLN A 35 1.50 -16.54 12.63
N THR A 36 1.41 -15.91 11.47
CA THR A 36 2.14 -14.66 11.18
C THR A 36 1.71 -13.53 12.12
N ILE A 37 0.41 -13.39 12.43
CA ILE A 37 -0.07 -12.41 13.40
C ILE A 37 0.47 -12.71 14.79
N PHE A 38 0.39 -13.96 15.26
CA PHE A 38 0.89 -14.32 16.59
C PHE A 38 2.39 -14.06 16.73
N THR A 39 3.18 -14.43 15.72
CA THR A 39 4.62 -14.16 15.67
C THR A 39 4.90 -12.66 15.70
N CYS A 40 4.15 -11.88 14.92
CA CYS A 40 4.25 -10.42 14.88
C CYS A 40 3.90 -9.78 16.25
N ARG A 41 2.80 -10.20 16.87
CA ARG A 41 2.36 -9.72 18.19
C ARG A 41 3.33 -10.10 19.30
N SER A 42 3.95 -11.28 19.21
CA SER A 42 4.96 -11.76 20.14
C SER A 42 6.31 -11.05 19.98
N LYS A 43 6.44 -10.17 18.97
CA LYS A 43 7.68 -9.44 18.61
C LYS A 43 8.88 -10.35 18.36
N THR A 44 8.65 -11.63 18.10
CA THR A 44 9.68 -12.62 17.82
C THR A 44 10.09 -12.54 16.35
N ASN A 45 11.00 -11.61 16.04
CA ASN A 45 11.49 -11.40 14.67
C ASN A 45 12.76 -12.21 14.39
N SER A 46 12.67 -13.54 14.46
CA SER A 46 13.80 -14.43 14.23
C SER A 46 13.40 -15.67 13.45
N ARG A 47 14.30 -16.13 12.56
CA ARG A 47 14.17 -17.38 11.80
C ARG A 47 14.12 -18.62 12.71
N VAL A 48 14.57 -18.48 13.96
CA VAL A 48 14.53 -19.55 14.97
C VAL A 48 13.11 -20.06 15.21
N VAL A 49 12.08 -19.19 15.10
CA VAL A 49 10.68 -19.60 15.25
C VAL A 49 10.31 -20.67 14.22
N GLY A 50 10.73 -20.50 12.96
CA GLY A 50 10.48 -21.48 11.90
C GLY A 50 11.21 -22.80 12.15
N VAL A 51 12.45 -22.76 12.66
CA VAL A 51 13.21 -23.97 13.02
C VAL A 51 12.53 -24.73 14.15
N CYS A 52 12.04 -24.03 15.18
CA CYS A 52 11.28 -24.65 16.26
C CYS A 52 10.01 -25.34 15.76
N VAL A 53 9.28 -24.73 14.82
CA VAL A 53 8.10 -25.34 14.19
C VAL A 53 8.49 -26.61 13.42
N ILE A 54 9.53 -26.58 12.60
CA ILE A 54 10.01 -27.76 11.86
C ILE A 54 10.37 -28.91 12.82
N LEU A 55 11.11 -28.61 13.90
CA LEU A 55 11.49 -29.61 14.90
C LEU A 55 10.27 -30.19 15.62
N ALA A 56 9.27 -29.36 15.93
CA ALA A 56 8.02 -29.80 16.56
C ALA A 56 7.21 -30.73 15.63
N GLU A 57 7.08 -30.39 14.35
CA GLU A 57 6.39 -31.23 13.35
C GLU A 57 7.11 -32.57 13.18
N ILE A 58 8.45 -32.57 13.05
CA ILE A 58 9.24 -33.81 12.97
C ILE A 58 9.05 -34.64 14.25
N ALA A 59 9.07 -34.01 15.43
CA ALA A 59 8.86 -34.71 16.69
C ALA A 59 7.47 -35.38 16.74
N ILE A 60 6.41 -34.69 16.31
CA ILE A 60 5.06 -35.25 16.25
C ILE A 60 5.00 -36.45 15.28
N VAL A 61 5.67 -36.36 14.13
CA VAL A 61 5.71 -37.46 13.13
C VAL A 61 6.49 -38.68 13.64
N VAL A 62 7.58 -38.48 14.38
CA VAL A 62 8.41 -39.56 14.93
C VAL A 62 7.75 -40.27 16.11
N VAL A 63 6.84 -39.60 16.83
CA VAL A 63 6.11 -40.20 17.95
C VAL A 63 5.21 -41.34 17.42
N PRO A 64 5.38 -42.59 17.89
CA PRO A 64 4.62 -43.75 17.39
C PRO A 64 3.16 -43.78 17.87
N VAL A 65 2.75 -42.80 18.68
CA VAL A 65 1.41 -42.69 19.25
C VAL A 65 0.56 -41.79 18.38
N SER A 66 -0.63 -42.26 17.99
CA SER A 66 -1.62 -41.45 17.28
C SER A 66 -2.26 -40.43 18.22
N VAL A 67 -1.59 -39.28 18.41
CA VAL A 67 -2.11 -38.14 19.20
C VAL A 67 -3.53 -37.77 18.76
N MET A 68 -3.81 -37.87 17.45
CA MET A 68 -5.12 -37.59 16.87
C MET A 68 -6.24 -38.54 17.33
N SER A 69 -5.91 -39.73 17.85
CA SER A 69 -6.90 -40.65 18.43
C SER A 69 -7.44 -40.17 19.78
N TYR A 70 -6.70 -39.31 20.49
CA TYR A 70 -7.10 -38.75 21.78
C TYR A 70 -7.84 -37.43 21.64
N VAL A 71 -7.66 -36.73 20.51
CA VAL A 71 -8.29 -35.42 20.28
C VAL A 71 -9.75 -35.62 19.85
N PRO A 72 -10.74 -35.08 20.59
CA PRO A 72 -12.13 -35.15 20.18
C PRO A 72 -12.34 -34.43 18.85
N ARG A 73 -12.92 -35.13 17.87
CA ARG A 73 -13.21 -34.58 16.53
C ARG A 73 -14.06 -33.31 16.59
N PHE A 74 -14.90 -33.18 17.61
CA PHE A 74 -15.71 -31.99 17.86
C PHE A 74 -14.84 -30.72 17.99
N PHE A 75 -13.69 -30.79 18.65
CA PHE A 75 -12.80 -29.64 18.83
C PHE A 75 -12.22 -29.15 17.49
N LEU A 76 -11.83 -30.09 16.62
CA LEU A 76 -11.34 -29.78 15.28
C LEU A 76 -12.44 -29.16 14.42
N ALA A 77 -13.66 -29.73 14.45
CA ALA A 77 -14.79 -29.19 13.71
C ALA A 77 -15.18 -27.77 14.18
N ALA A 78 -15.22 -27.55 15.50
CA ALA A 78 -15.51 -26.24 16.07
C ALA A 78 -14.45 -25.20 15.68
N THR A 79 -13.17 -25.57 15.67
CA THR A 79 -12.07 -24.69 15.26
C THR A 79 -12.18 -24.33 13.77
N LEU A 80 -12.45 -25.31 12.91
CA LEU A 80 -12.64 -25.07 11.47
C LEU A 80 -13.84 -24.16 11.20
N PHE A 81 -14.96 -24.39 11.89
CA PHE A 81 -16.16 -23.57 11.76
C PHE A 81 -15.92 -22.13 12.25
N PHE A 82 -15.23 -21.98 13.38
CA PHE A 82 -14.86 -20.66 13.91
C PHE A 82 -13.98 -19.88 12.93
N VAL A 83 -12.93 -20.50 12.39
CA VAL A 83 -12.05 -19.86 11.40
C VAL A 83 -12.82 -19.51 10.13
N ALA A 84 -13.72 -20.38 9.67
CA ALA A 84 -14.54 -20.10 8.50
C ALA A 84 -15.48 -18.89 8.72
N LEU A 85 -16.12 -18.80 9.88
CA LEU A 85 -16.98 -17.66 10.23
C LEU A 85 -16.17 -16.36 10.37
N ASP A 86 -15.00 -16.41 10.99
CA ASP A 86 -14.12 -15.24 11.16
C ASP A 86 -13.69 -14.69 9.80
N LEU A 87 -13.23 -15.56 8.90
CA LEU A 87 -12.87 -15.18 7.53
C LEU A 87 -14.07 -14.63 6.75
N MET A 88 -15.24 -15.26 6.86
CA MET A 88 -16.45 -14.78 6.19
C MET A 88 -16.87 -13.40 6.71
N LEU A 89 -16.83 -13.18 8.03
CA LEU A 89 -17.19 -11.91 8.63
C LEU A 89 -16.22 -10.81 8.20
N GLU A 90 -14.91 -11.08 8.22
CA GLU A 90 -13.89 -10.09 7.85
C GLU A 90 -13.93 -9.74 6.34
N TRP A 91 -13.96 -10.75 5.48
CA TRP A 91 -13.72 -10.57 4.04
C TRP A 91 -14.99 -10.46 3.20
N LEU A 92 -16.10 -11.07 3.61
CA LEU A 92 -17.37 -10.99 2.87
C LEU A 92 -18.25 -9.85 3.39
N VAL A 93 -18.34 -9.73 4.73
CA VAL A 93 -19.16 -8.70 5.36
C VAL A 93 -18.35 -7.43 5.57
N LEU A 94 -17.43 -7.36 6.53
CA LEU A 94 -16.76 -6.11 6.93
C LEU A 94 -15.97 -5.42 5.79
N ALA A 95 -15.56 -6.15 4.75
CA ALA A 95 -14.96 -5.58 3.55
C ALA A 95 -15.85 -4.52 2.85
N TYR A 96 -17.18 -4.58 3.02
CA TYR A 96 -18.11 -3.55 2.49
C TYR A 96 -17.71 -2.14 2.94
N ARG A 97 -17.08 -2.01 4.11
CA ARG A 97 -16.63 -0.74 4.68
C ARG A 97 -15.38 -0.18 4.01
N LYS A 98 -14.76 -0.88 3.08
CA LYS A 98 -13.51 -0.44 2.42
C LYS A 98 -13.64 -0.32 0.90
N MET A 99 -14.72 -0.85 0.33
CA MET A 99 -14.92 -0.99 -1.12
C MET A 99 -16.14 -0.21 -1.62
N CYS A 100 -16.19 0.04 -2.92
CA CYS A 100 -17.38 0.55 -3.61
C CYS A 100 -18.48 -0.52 -3.66
N ILE A 101 -19.75 -0.12 -3.78
CA ILE A 101 -20.89 -1.06 -3.80
C ILE A 101 -20.79 -2.08 -4.93
N ARG A 102 -20.23 -1.67 -6.08
CA ARG A 102 -20.00 -2.53 -7.25
C ARG A 102 -18.95 -3.60 -6.97
N GLU A 103 -17.84 -3.23 -6.35
CA GLU A 103 -16.77 -4.17 -5.97
C GLU A 103 -17.29 -5.18 -4.95
N TRP A 104 -18.08 -4.71 -3.97
CA TRP A 104 -18.71 -5.60 -2.98
C TRP A 104 -19.71 -6.58 -3.62
N ALA A 105 -20.45 -6.15 -4.64
CA ALA A 105 -21.33 -7.04 -5.41
C ALA A 105 -20.54 -8.12 -6.17
N VAL A 106 -19.36 -7.79 -6.73
CA VAL A 106 -18.47 -8.77 -7.38
C VAL A 106 -17.98 -9.81 -6.36
N VAL A 107 -17.60 -9.38 -5.15
CA VAL A 107 -17.18 -10.30 -4.08
C VAL A 107 -18.30 -11.29 -3.74
N TRP A 108 -19.53 -10.81 -3.52
CA TRP A 108 -20.67 -11.68 -3.26
C TRP A 108 -20.99 -12.62 -4.41
N LEU A 109 -20.93 -12.13 -5.66
CA LEU A 109 -21.20 -12.95 -6.83
C LEU A 109 -20.16 -14.07 -6.97
N SER A 110 -18.88 -13.76 -6.72
CA SER A 110 -17.81 -14.76 -6.74
C SER A 110 -17.96 -15.80 -5.63
N PHE A 111 -18.33 -15.37 -4.41
CA PHE A 111 -18.61 -16.27 -3.30
C PHE A 111 -19.77 -17.21 -3.61
N LEU A 112 -20.86 -16.69 -4.18
CA LEU A 112 -22.03 -17.48 -4.55
C LEU A 112 -21.69 -18.47 -5.68
N ALA A 113 -20.91 -18.04 -6.68
CA ALA A 113 -20.45 -18.91 -7.77
C ALA A 113 -19.62 -20.09 -7.25
N ILE A 114 -18.72 -19.86 -6.27
CA ILE A 114 -17.92 -20.92 -5.63
C ILE A 114 -18.80 -21.92 -4.88
N ASN A 115 -19.83 -21.45 -4.16
CA ASN A 115 -20.71 -22.32 -3.38
C ASN A 115 -21.72 -23.10 -4.25
N LEU A 116 -22.17 -22.54 -5.38
CA LEU A 116 -23.21 -23.16 -6.21
C LEU A 116 -22.66 -24.08 -7.31
N VAL A 117 -21.46 -23.80 -7.84
CA VAL A 117 -20.91 -24.55 -8.97
C VAL A 117 -19.83 -25.53 -8.51
N SER A 118 -18.68 -25.00 -8.13
CA SER A 118 -17.51 -25.71 -7.61
C SER A 118 -16.40 -24.69 -7.32
N LEU A 119 -15.37 -25.10 -6.59
CA LEU A 119 -14.26 -24.20 -6.24
C LEU A 119 -13.49 -23.72 -7.48
N ASP A 120 -13.14 -24.63 -8.38
CA ASP A 120 -12.37 -24.37 -9.60
C ASP A 120 -13.14 -23.50 -10.59
N LEU A 121 -14.36 -23.90 -10.93
CA LEU A 121 -15.18 -23.19 -11.92
C LEU A 121 -15.73 -21.87 -11.34
N GLY A 122 -16.11 -21.86 -10.06
CA GLY A 122 -16.54 -20.66 -9.36
C GLY A 122 -15.44 -19.60 -9.28
N MET A 123 -14.18 -20.01 -9.10
CA MET A 123 -13.03 -19.10 -9.17
C MET A 123 -12.87 -18.48 -10.57
N LEU A 124 -12.98 -19.29 -11.63
CA LEU A 124 -12.91 -18.79 -13.01
C LEU A 124 -14.04 -17.79 -13.31
N ILE A 125 -15.27 -18.09 -12.90
CA ILE A 125 -16.40 -17.16 -13.01
C ILE A 125 -16.11 -15.87 -12.24
N GLY A 126 -15.64 -15.97 -11.00
CA GLY A 126 -15.30 -14.82 -10.17
C GLY A 126 -14.26 -13.90 -10.82
N ILE A 127 -13.20 -14.48 -11.39
CA ILE A 127 -12.18 -13.75 -12.15
C ILE A 127 -12.79 -13.07 -13.37
N GLY A 128 -13.62 -13.78 -14.14
CA GLY A 128 -14.29 -13.22 -15.32
C GLY A 128 -15.22 -12.03 -14.99
N VAL A 129 -16.02 -12.16 -13.93
CA VAL A 129 -16.88 -11.08 -13.43
C VAL A 129 -16.04 -9.88 -12.98
N ALA A 130 -14.94 -10.12 -12.24
CA ALA A 130 -14.06 -9.06 -11.79
C ALA A 130 -13.43 -8.32 -12.97
N ALA A 131 -12.95 -9.05 -13.99
CA ALA A 131 -12.39 -8.48 -15.21
C ALA A 131 -13.43 -7.66 -16.00
N LEU A 132 -14.66 -8.16 -16.12
CA LEU A 132 -15.75 -7.42 -16.78
C LEU A 132 -16.12 -6.15 -15.99
N ASN A 133 -16.22 -6.24 -14.66
CA ASN A 133 -16.49 -5.06 -13.83
C ASN A 133 -15.38 -4.01 -13.95
N PHE A 134 -14.13 -4.45 -14.06
CA PHE A 134 -12.99 -3.57 -14.31
C PHE A 134 -13.11 -2.88 -15.67
N MET A 135 -13.36 -3.64 -16.74
CA MET A 135 -13.53 -3.11 -18.10
C MET A 135 -14.69 -2.10 -18.18
N LEU A 136 -15.83 -2.40 -17.57
CA LEU A 136 -16.99 -1.49 -17.53
C LEU A 136 -16.72 -0.22 -16.72
N SER A 137 -15.83 -0.29 -15.73
CA SER A 137 -15.40 0.90 -15.00
C SER A 137 -14.50 1.79 -15.85
N TYR A 138 -13.63 1.19 -16.65
CA TYR A 138 -12.75 1.90 -17.57
C TYR A 138 -13.52 2.61 -18.69
N ILE A 139 -14.51 1.96 -19.31
CA ILE A 139 -15.25 2.53 -20.45
C ILE A 139 -16.16 3.70 -20.04
N ARG A 140 -16.60 3.76 -18.77
CA ARG A 140 -17.48 4.83 -18.27
C ARG A 140 -16.76 6.13 -17.92
N VAL A 141 -15.48 6.25 -18.23
CA VAL A 141 -14.75 7.51 -18.13
C VAL A 141 -15.31 8.46 -19.19
N PRO A 142 -16.07 9.51 -18.83
CA PRO A 142 -16.37 10.54 -19.81
C PRO A 142 -15.03 11.14 -20.24
N ILE A 143 -14.76 11.08 -21.54
CA ILE A 143 -13.76 11.94 -22.16
C ILE A 143 -14.30 13.34 -21.91
N VAL A 144 -13.69 14.07 -20.99
CA VAL A 144 -13.91 15.50 -20.87
C VAL A 144 -13.33 16.06 -22.15
N ASP A 145 -14.22 16.45 -23.05
CA ASP A 145 -13.94 17.19 -24.26
C ASP A 145 -13.26 18.48 -23.81
N ASP A 146 -11.93 18.55 -23.94
CA ASP A 146 -11.22 19.82 -23.92
C ASP A 146 -10.72 20.06 -25.34
N ASP A 147 -11.32 21.07 -25.93
CA ASP A 147 -11.15 21.54 -27.29
C ASP A 147 -9.76 22.18 -27.38
N THR A 148 -8.70 21.37 -27.45
CA THR A 148 -7.37 21.83 -27.88
C THR A 148 -6.64 20.74 -28.65
N ASP A 149 -6.60 20.94 -29.96
CA ASP A 149 -5.71 20.28 -30.92
C ASP A 149 -4.25 20.32 -30.43
N THR A 150 -3.80 19.28 -29.74
CA THR A 150 -2.44 18.75 -29.92
C THR A 150 -2.38 17.33 -29.37
N SER A 151 -2.27 16.36 -30.28
CA SER A 151 -1.56 15.09 -30.09
C SER A 151 -1.67 14.48 -28.69
N ALA A 152 -2.88 14.04 -28.32
CA ALA A 152 -3.15 13.30 -27.08
C ALA A 152 -2.50 11.91 -27.11
N GLU A 153 -1.17 11.88 -26.96
CA GLU A 153 -0.52 10.82 -26.23
C GLU A 153 -1.07 10.91 -24.79
N LEU A 154 -1.67 9.83 -24.30
CA LEU A 154 -2.27 9.72 -22.97
C LEU A 154 -1.22 9.99 -21.87
N GLU A 155 -0.91 11.26 -21.60
CA GLU A 155 -0.14 11.68 -20.43
C GLU A 155 -1.04 11.58 -19.20
N LEU A 156 -0.99 10.40 -18.59
CA LEU A 156 -1.80 9.99 -17.45
C LEU A 156 -1.48 10.78 -16.16
N LEU A 157 -0.41 11.58 -16.16
CA LEU A 157 0.01 12.50 -15.10
C LEU A 157 0.86 13.63 -15.72
N GLU A 158 0.32 14.84 -15.82
CA GLU A 158 1.14 16.04 -15.99
C GLU A 158 1.56 16.53 -14.60
N GLY A 159 2.70 16.05 -14.12
CA GLY A 159 3.34 16.58 -12.92
C GLY A 159 4.07 17.88 -13.24
N THR A 160 3.34 18.99 -13.41
CA THR A 160 3.98 20.30 -13.49
C THR A 160 4.41 20.71 -12.09
N VAL A 161 5.72 20.56 -11.79
CA VAL A 161 6.34 21.30 -10.69
C VAL A 161 6.32 22.78 -11.09
N GLN A 162 5.19 23.43 -10.79
CA GLN A 162 4.99 24.82 -11.15
C GLN A 162 5.81 25.68 -10.18
N THR A 163 7.08 25.89 -10.52
CA THR A 163 8.01 26.80 -9.84
C THR A 163 7.65 28.27 -10.14
N GLY A 164 6.36 28.60 -10.12
CA GLY A 164 5.81 29.93 -10.37
C GLY A 164 5.25 30.53 -9.09
N LYS A 165 5.94 31.54 -8.55
CA LYS A 165 5.60 32.42 -7.41
C LYS A 165 5.59 31.85 -5.97
N HIS A 166 5.40 30.55 -5.73
CA HIS A 166 5.47 29.98 -4.37
C HIS A 166 6.52 28.86 -4.29
N ALA A 167 7.73 29.18 -3.83
CA ALA A 167 8.82 28.23 -3.67
C ALA A 167 8.42 27.08 -2.71
N GLY A 168 8.37 25.84 -3.22
CA GLY A 168 8.15 24.63 -2.40
C GLY A 168 6.77 23.96 -2.50
N VAL A 169 5.92 24.29 -3.48
CA VAL A 169 4.64 23.58 -3.70
C VAL A 169 4.79 22.58 -4.86
N ALA A 170 4.47 21.31 -4.63
CA ALA A 170 4.37 20.30 -5.68
C ALA A 170 2.90 20.07 -6.04
N HIS A 171 2.52 20.38 -7.29
CA HIS A 171 1.16 20.22 -7.81
C HIS A 171 1.10 18.98 -8.73
N PHE A 172 0.15 18.09 -8.49
CA PHE A 172 -0.07 16.90 -9.31
C PHE A 172 -1.52 16.86 -9.75
N GLU A 173 -1.74 16.91 -11.06
CA GLU A 173 -3.06 16.72 -11.64
C GLU A 173 -3.24 15.27 -12.09
N PHE A 174 -4.36 14.67 -11.68
CA PHE A 174 -4.72 13.30 -12.03
C PHE A 174 -5.84 13.30 -13.07
N CYS A 175 -5.67 12.50 -14.12
CA CYS A 175 -6.61 12.42 -15.24
C CYS A 175 -7.14 10.99 -15.43
N GLY A 176 -8.41 10.87 -15.83
CA GLY A 176 -9.04 9.60 -16.21
C GLY A 176 -9.50 8.74 -15.03
N TYR A 177 -9.48 7.41 -15.20
CA TYR A 177 -9.85 6.46 -14.15
C TYR A 177 -8.61 5.98 -13.40
N LEU A 178 -8.62 6.12 -12.07
CA LEU A 178 -7.54 5.67 -11.21
C LEU A 178 -7.80 4.24 -10.75
N PHE A 179 -6.93 3.32 -11.15
CA PHE A 179 -7.08 1.91 -10.84
C PHE A 179 -5.76 1.27 -10.43
N PHE A 180 -5.82 0.02 -9.97
CA PHE A 180 -4.64 -0.71 -9.49
C PHE A 180 -3.41 -0.64 -10.41
N GLY A 181 -3.58 -0.72 -11.73
CA GLY A 181 -2.48 -0.68 -12.69
C GLY A 181 -1.80 0.68 -12.80
N SER A 182 -2.53 1.78 -12.62
CA SER A 182 -1.93 3.12 -12.59
C SER A 182 -1.36 3.50 -11.21
N ALA A 183 -1.70 2.77 -10.15
CA ALA A 183 -1.27 3.09 -8.79
C ALA A 183 0.26 3.11 -8.61
N VAL A 184 0.97 2.16 -9.23
CA VAL A 184 2.45 2.11 -9.16
C VAL A 184 3.07 3.27 -9.91
N GLN A 185 2.55 3.59 -11.10
CA GLN A 185 3.03 4.72 -11.89
C GLN A 185 2.78 6.04 -11.17
N ILE A 186 1.60 6.24 -10.59
CA ILE A 186 1.28 7.40 -9.75
C ILE A 186 2.27 7.51 -8.58
N LEU A 187 2.51 6.40 -7.88
CA LEU A 187 3.42 6.38 -6.74
C LEU A 187 4.84 6.76 -7.16
N GLU A 188 5.36 6.17 -8.23
CA GLU A 188 6.71 6.48 -8.73
C GLU A 188 6.83 7.91 -9.23
N THR A 189 5.85 8.42 -9.97
CA THR A 189 5.87 9.81 -10.49
C THR A 189 5.81 10.83 -9.37
N VAL A 190 4.91 10.64 -8.39
CA VAL A 190 4.83 11.54 -7.23
C VAL A 190 6.08 11.42 -6.37
N GLN A 191 6.64 10.22 -6.18
CA GLN A 191 7.88 10.06 -5.42
C GLN A 191 9.09 10.73 -6.10
N LYS A 192 9.13 10.75 -7.44
CA LYS A 192 10.16 11.48 -8.20
C LYS A 192 9.96 12.99 -8.18
N GLY A 193 8.71 13.45 -8.19
CA GLY A 193 8.37 14.88 -8.22
C GLY A 193 8.36 15.58 -6.85
N VAL A 194 8.35 14.82 -5.74
CA VAL A 194 8.40 15.37 -4.38
C VAL A 194 9.84 15.38 -3.88
N TYR A 195 10.33 16.57 -3.55
CA TYR A 195 11.70 16.79 -3.08
C TYR A 195 11.74 16.90 -1.56
N VAL A 196 12.50 16.01 -0.92
CA VAL A 196 12.64 15.94 0.53
C VAL A 196 14.05 16.34 0.93
N ARG A 197 14.16 17.07 2.05
CA ARG A 197 15.45 17.37 2.65
C ARG A 197 15.97 16.16 3.43
N LYS A 198 17.18 15.69 3.12
CA LYS A 198 17.80 14.58 3.85
C LYS A 198 17.98 14.93 5.32
N SER A 199 17.21 14.29 6.21
CA SER A 199 17.48 14.36 7.65
C SER A 199 18.75 13.55 7.94
N ASN A 200 19.81 14.22 8.40
CA ASN A 200 21.02 13.55 8.87
C ASN A 200 20.73 12.82 10.19
N GLY A 201 20.19 11.61 10.08
CA GLY A 201 19.93 10.70 11.19
C GLY A 201 20.67 9.38 11.01
N THR A 202 21.90 9.33 11.52
CA THR A 202 22.72 8.14 11.81
C THR A 202 23.32 7.39 10.62
N LYS A 203 24.62 7.60 10.42
CA LYS A 203 25.52 6.76 9.62
C LYS A 203 25.35 5.28 9.99
N GLN A 204 25.16 4.45 8.97
CA GLN A 204 25.83 3.15 8.95
C GLN A 204 27.33 3.40 9.16
N SER A 205 27.89 2.91 10.25
CA SER A 205 29.30 2.57 10.30
C SER A 205 29.40 1.12 10.70
N SER A 206 29.77 0.31 9.71
CA SER A 206 30.48 -0.93 9.91
C SER A 206 31.62 -0.69 10.91
N SER A 207 31.66 -1.53 11.93
CA SER A 207 32.85 -2.01 12.64
C SER A 207 33.85 -0.99 13.22
N THR A 208 34.02 -1.15 14.54
CA THR A 208 35.22 -0.93 15.39
C THR A 208 35.31 0.37 16.22
N VAL A 209 35.35 0.15 17.53
CA VAL A 209 36.07 0.88 18.60
C VAL A 209 35.29 1.87 19.50
N ASN A 210 35.25 1.44 20.79
CA ASN A 210 35.26 2.11 22.10
C ASN A 210 34.16 3.07 22.56
N TYR A 211 33.41 2.57 23.55
CA TYR A 211 32.63 3.32 24.53
C TYR A 211 33.55 3.94 25.58
N LEU A 212 34.16 5.09 25.29
CA LEU A 212 34.72 5.98 26.30
C LEU A 212 35.02 7.34 25.66
N ASP A 213 33.99 8.18 25.57
CA ASP A 213 34.12 9.63 25.79
C ASP A 213 32.73 10.28 25.81
N LEU A 214 32.17 10.31 27.01
CA LEU A 214 31.15 11.25 27.44
C LEU A 214 31.92 12.41 28.08
N GLN A 215 31.99 13.56 27.42
CA GLN A 215 31.73 14.91 27.98
C GLN A 215 32.22 16.05 27.05
N LEU A 216 31.41 17.12 27.00
CA LEU A 216 31.76 18.54 26.84
C LEU A 216 32.16 19.10 25.45
N SER A 217 31.21 19.80 24.83
CA SER A 217 31.40 21.15 24.24
C SER A 217 30.05 21.62 23.67
N HIS A 218 29.27 22.41 24.42
CA HIS A 218 29.17 23.87 24.37
C HIS A 218 28.68 24.47 23.03
N GLU A 219 27.73 25.39 23.19
CA GLU A 219 27.04 26.22 22.22
C GLU A 219 27.86 26.70 21.02
N SER A 220 27.19 26.78 19.86
CA SER A 220 27.01 27.99 19.02
C SER A 220 27.06 27.68 17.53
N SER A 221 25.93 27.89 16.84
CA SER A 221 25.86 28.55 15.53
C SER A 221 24.44 28.42 14.95
N PHE A 222 23.64 29.47 15.16
CA PHE A 222 22.47 29.79 14.36
C PHE A 222 22.93 30.31 12.98
N LEU A 223 23.15 29.40 12.03
CA LEU A 223 23.17 29.71 10.61
C LEU A 223 22.32 28.64 9.90
N PRO A 224 21.42 29.01 8.97
CA PRO A 224 20.64 28.03 8.23
C PRO A 224 21.59 27.27 7.32
N ASN A 225 21.92 26.03 7.71
CA ASN A 225 22.79 25.13 6.97
C ASN A 225 22.21 24.93 5.55
N ARG A 226 22.82 25.59 4.55
CA ARG A 226 22.39 25.61 3.15
C ARG A 226 22.82 24.35 2.39
N ASP A 227 23.61 23.48 3.02
CA ASP A 227 24.29 22.35 2.39
C ASP A 227 23.72 20.99 2.85
N VAL A 228 22.40 20.81 2.73
CA VAL A 228 21.78 19.48 2.89
C VAL A 228 21.24 19.05 1.53
N PRO A 229 21.75 17.96 0.93
CA PRO A 229 21.33 17.55 -0.40
C PRO A 229 19.82 17.24 -0.39
N VAL A 230 19.13 17.86 -1.33
CA VAL A 230 17.73 17.61 -1.61
C VAL A 230 17.66 16.33 -2.44
N GLN A 231 16.77 15.43 -2.04
CA GLN A 231 16.61 14.13 -2.68
C GLN A 231 15.14 13.95 -3.01
N CYS A 232 14.84 13.31 -4.14
CA CYS A 232 13.48 12.89 -4.42
C CYS A 232 13.00 11.93 -3.32
N LEU A 233 11.68 11.86 -3.09
CA LEU A 233 11.06 10.99 -2.10
C LEU A 233 11.33 9.49 -2.37
N ASP A 234 11.71 9.12 -3.60
CA ASP A 234 12.18 7.77 -3.96
C ASP A 234 13.64 7.47 -3.58
N GLY A 235 14.42 8.48 -3.19
CA GLY A 235 15.85 8.36 -2.94
C GLY A 235 16.76 8.63 -4.15
N THR A 236 16.26 9.19 -5.25
CA THR A 236 17.09 9.66 -6.37
C THR A 236 17.62 11.09 -6.12
N PRO A 237 18.84 11.44 -6.58
CA PRO A 237 19.39 12.78 -6.40
C PRO A 237 18.51 13.82 -7.12
N ALA A 238 18.13 14.89 -6.42
CA ALA A 238 17.35 15.96 -7.02
C ALA A 238 18.22 16.83 -7.95
N PRO A 239 17.64 17.53 -8.94
CA PRO A 239 18.36 18.54 -9.73
C PRO A 239 18.95 19.64 -8.83
N ASP A 240 20.11 20.18 -9.20
CA ASP A 240 20.93 21.10 -8.37
C ASP A 240 20.22 22.40 -7.89
N ASP A 241 19.06 22.75 -8.49
CA ASP A 241 18.25 23.94 -8.18
C ASP A 241 16.92 23.65 -7.43
N ALA A 242 16.72 22.42 -6.93
CA ALA A 242 15.46 22.03 -6.30
C ALA A 242 15.31 22.54 -4.86
N SER A 243 14.32 23.39 -4.60
CA SER A 243 13.90 23.73 -3.23
C SER A 243 13.08 22.58 -2.60
N PRO A 244 13.23 22.28 -1.29
CA PRO A 244 12.47 21.23 -0.64
C PRO A 244 10.96 21.51 -0.70
N THR A 245 10.18 20.49 -1.02
CA THR A 245 8.71 20.57 -1.09
C THR A 245 8.15 20.73 0.33
N GLN A 246 7.42 21.81 0.57
CA GLN A 246 6.72 22.09 1.82
C GLN A 246 5.28 21.57 1.80
N TYR A 247 4.62 21.56 0.63
CA TYR A 247 3.23 21.15 0.47
C TYR A 247 3.03 20.36 -0.83
N VAL A 248 2.21 19.31 -0.77
CA VAL A 248 1.80 18.54 -1.95
C VAL A 248 0.32 18.75 -2.19
N VAL A 249 -0.03 19.27 -3.37
CA VAL A 249 -1.41 19.46 -3.81
C VAL A 249 -1.74 18.40 -4.85
N MET A 250 -2.78 17.62 -4.58
CA MET A 250 -3.30 16.57 -5.45
C MET A 250 -4.63 17.00 -6.04
N ASP A 251 -4.66 17.29 -7.33
CA ASP A 251 -5.84 17.77 -8.05
C ASP A 251 -6.58 16.63 -8.75
N PHE A 252 -7.87 16.47 -8.41
CA PHE A 252 -8.76 15.45 -8.93
C PHE A 252 -9.77 15.99 -9.97
N THR A 253 -9.56 17.20 -10.49
CA THR A 253 -10.45 17.86 -11.47
C THR A 253 -10.79 16.96 -12.65
N ARG A 254 -9.76 16.34 -13.26
CA ARG A 254 -9.91 15.47 -14.44
C ARG A 254 -10.09 13.99 -14.09
N VAL A 255 -10.34 13.65 -12.82
CA VAL A 255 -10.55 12.25 -12.39
C VAL A 255 -12.02 11.85 -12.55
N ALA A 256 -12.25 10.90 -13.45
CA ALA A 256 -13.56 10.34 -13.72
C ALA A 256 -14.03 9.36 -12.64
N GLY A 257 -13.11 8.67 -11.97
CA GLY A 257 -13.41 7.72 -10.92
C GLY A 257 -12.15 7.03 -10.36
N MET A 258 -12.32 6.33 -9.24
CA MET A 258 -11.23 5.62 -8.58
C MET A 258 -11.73 4.31 -7.96
N ASP A 259 -10.93 3.25 -8.04
CA ASP A 259 -11.17 1.98 -7.35
C ASP A 259 -10.56 1.96 -5.94
N ALA A 260 -11.04 1.08 -5.07
CA ALA A 260 -10.54 1.01 -3.69
C ALA A 260 -9.06 0.60 -3.63
N THR A 261 -8.60 -0.13 -4.65
CA THR A 261 -7.23 -0.63 -4.75
C THR A 261 -6.23 0.48 -5.06
N ALA A 262 -6.52 1.40 -5.97
CA ALA A 262 -5.72 2.58 -6.27
C ALA A 262 -5.69 3.56 -5.10
N ALA A 263 -6.84 3.79 -4.47
CA ALA A 263 -6.94 4.62 -3.27
C ALA A 263 -5.92 4.16 -2.20
N ARG A 264 -5.87 2.86 -1.94
CA ARG A 264 -4.97 2.26 -0.94
C ARG A 264 -3.54 2.10 -1.43
N GLY A 265 -3.35 1.66 -2.66
CA GLY A 265 -2.05 1.33 -3.24
C GLY A 265 -1.21 2.57 -3.55
N ALA A 266 -1.82 3.64 -4.04
CA ALA A 266 -1.14 4.89 -4.33
C ALA A 266 -1.30 5.89 -3.18
N PHE A 267 -2.52 6.38 -2.95
CA PHE A 267 -2.74 7.57 -2.13
C PHE A 267 -2.52 7.36 -0.63
N LEU A 268 -2.91 6.21 -0.07
CA LEU A 268 -2.60 5.89 1.34
C LEU A 268 -1.10 5.76 1.58
N ILE A 269 -0.39 5.09 0.66
CA ILE A 269 1.05 4.91 0.73
C ILE A 269 1.75 6.27 0.59
N LEU A 270 1.35 7.08 -0.40
CA LEU A 270 1.86 8.44 -0.60
C LEU A 270 1.66 9.31 0.63
N LYS A 271 0.45 9.37 1.20
CA LYS A 271 0.22 10.15 2.42
C LYS A 271 1.09 9.68 3.57
N LYS A 272 1.26 8.36 3.74
CA LYS A 272 2.14 7.82 4.79
C LYS A 272 3.60 8.23 4.58
N TYR A 273 4.08 8.22 3.34
CA TYR A 273 5.43 8.70 3.00
C TYR A 273 5.57 10.19 3.26
N CYS A 274 4.65 11.02 2.77
CA CYS A 274 4.68 12.47 2.99
C CYS A 274 4.61 12.83 4.49
N ASN A 275 3.75 12.15 5.26
CA ASN A 275 3.64 12.34 6.71
C ASN A 275 4.95 11.97 7.45
N ASN A 276 5.67 10.94 7.01
CA ASN A 276 6.97 10.59 7.61
C ASN A 276 8.02 11.71 7.41
N HIS A 277 7.84 12.54 6.39
CA HIS A 277 8.71 13.68 6.08
C HIS A 277 8.10 15.03 6.49
N ALA A 278 7.01 15.02 7.27
CA ALA A 278 6.26 16.21 7.69
C ALA A 278 5.78 17.10 6.54
N ILE A 279 5.49 16.51 5.38
CA ILE A 279 4.94 17.19 4.21
C ILE A 279 3.41 16.98 4.20
N PRO A 280 2.61 18.00 4.50
CA PRO A 280 1.16 17.92 4.38
C PRO A 280 0.70 17.71 2.92
N VAL A 281 -0.28 16.83 2.76
CA VAL A 281 -0.90 16.48 1.48
C VAL A 281 -2.33 17.00 1.47
N VAL A 282 -2.69 17.73 0.42
CA VAL A 282 -3.98 18.38 0.25
C VAL A 282 -4.67 17.86 -1.01
N PHE A 283 -5.97 17.62 -0.93
CA PHE A 283 -6.80 17.12 -2.03
C PHE A 283 -7.72 18.23 -2.56
N VAL A 284 -7.69 18.47 -3.86
CA VAL A 284 -8.43 19.54 -4.54
C VAL A 284 -9.42 18.97 -5.55
N ASN A 285 -10.56 19.64 -5.70
CA ASN A 285 -11.62 19.34 -6.68
C ASN A 285 -12.05 17.86 -6.73
N VAL A 286 -12.20 17.25 -5.55
CA VAL A 286 -12.54 15.84 -5.42
C VAL A 286 -14.06 15.63 -5.55
N ARG A 287 -14.48 14.83 -6.53
CA ARG A 287 -15.87 14.39 -6.69
C ARG A 287 -16.40 13.67 -5.43
N PRO A 288 -17.70 13.77 -5.11
CA PRO A 288 -18.24 13.27 -3.84
C PRO A 288 -18.11 11.75 -3.64
N ASP A 289 -18.16 10.97 -4.72
CA ASP A 289 -17.94 9.52 -4.73
C ASP A 289 -16.49 9.15 -4.39
N ILE A 290 -15.52 9.85 -4.99
CA ILE A 290 -14.09 9.71 -4.70
C ILE A 290 -13.78 10.18 -3.27
N ARG A 291 -14.37 11.30 -2.84
CA ARG A 291 -14.24 11.83 -1.48
C ARG A 291 -14.73 10.82 -0.44
N ALA A 292 -15.89 10.21 -0.68
CA ALA A 292 -16.41 9.16 0.18
C ALA A 292 -15.45 7.96 0.24
N LEU A 293 -14.86 7.56 -0.88
CA LEU A 293 -13.89 6.47 -0.94
C LEU A 293 -12.59 6.77 -0.16
N LEU A 294 -12.06 8.00 -0.28
CA LEU A 294 -10.87 8.46 0.44
C LEU A 294 -11.09 8.54 1.95
N LEU A 295 -12.24 9.09 2.38
CA LEU A 295 -12.64 9.16 3.79
C LEU A 295 -12.83 7.75 4.37
N LYS A 296 -13.54 6.89 3.64
CA LYS A 296 -13.84 5.50 4.02
C LYS A 296 -12.58 4.65 4.20
N ASN A 297 -11.50 5.00 3.49
CA ASN A 297 -10.20 4.34 3.60
C ASN A 297 -9.20 5.05 4.53
N SER A 298 -9.65 6.06 5.28
CA SER A 298 -8.80 6.84 6.20
C SER A 298 -7.58 7.47 5.51
N ILE A 299 -7.70 7.76 4.21
CA ILE A 299 -6.65 8.39 3.42
C ILE A 299 -6.66 9.90 3.66
N ALA A 300 -7.81 10.53 3.79
CA ALA A 300 -7.92 11.97 4.01
C ALA A 300 -8.81 12.25 5.23
N ASN A 301 -8.52 13.32 5.96
CA ASN A 301 -9.45 13.87 6.93
C ASN A 301 -10.40 14.86 6.23
N THR A 302 -11.52 15.18 6.85
CA THR A 302 -12.49 16.14 6.29
C THR A 302 -11.89 17.52 6.05
N THR A 303 -10.82 17.86 6.77
CA THR A 303 -10.04 19.09 6.69
C THR A 303 -9.07 19.15 5.51
N ASP A 304 -8.77 18.01 4.89
CA ASP A 304 -7.74 17.90 3.84
C ASP A 304 -8.32 18.17 2.43
N PHE A 305 -9.61 18.54 2.33
CA PHE A 305 -10.34 18.73 1.07
C PHE A 305 -10.65 20.20 0.81
N PHE A 306 -10.23 20.70 -0.35
CA PHE A 306 -10.43 22.08 -0.78
C PHE A 306 -11.14 22.15 -2.13
N PRO A 307 -11.97 23.18 -2.38
CA PRO A 307 -12.67 23.36 -3.63
C PRO A 307 -11.73 23.75 -4.78
N THR A 308 -10.68 24.52 -4.52
CA THR A 308 -9.73 25.00 -5.54
C THR A 308 -8.29 24.98 -5.02
N ALA A 309 -7.31 24.86 -5.93
CA ALA A 309 -5.89 24.84 -5.59
C ALA A 309 -5.45 26.15 -4.92
N GLU A 310 -5.99 27.29 -5.37
CA GLU A 310 -5.72 28.59 -4.76
C GLU A 310 -6.19 28.68 -3.30
N SER A 311 -7.35 28.09 -2.99
CA SER A 311 -7.86 28.07 -1.60
C SER A 311 -7.02 27.20 -0.67
N ALA A 312 -6.47 26.10 -1.20
CA ALA A 312 -5.53 25.26 -0.47
C ALA A 312 -4.22 26.00 -0.18
N ILE A 313 -3.66 26.68 -1.19
CA ILE A 313 -2.42 27.45 -1.04
C ILE A 313 -2.62 28.61 -0.05
N ALA A 314 -3.75 29.32 -0.11
CA ALA A 314 -4.05 30.44 0.79
C ALA A 314 -4.14 30.01 2.27
N SER A 315 -4.63 28.80 2.56
CA SER A 315 -4.75 28.29 3.93
C SER A 315 -3.42 27.89 4.58
N TYR A 316 -2.37 27.67 3.79
CA TYR A 316 -1.08 27.20 4.28
C TYR A 316 0.05 28.23 4.15
N VAL A 317 -0.17 29.31 3.40
CA VAL A 317 0.75 30.44 3.23
C VAL A 317 0.40 31.63 4.15
N SER A 318 -0.75 31.60 4.83
CA SER A 318 -1.15 32.60 5.85
C SER A 318 -0.57 32.31 7.23
#